data_AF-A0A8K0KPG4-F1
#
_entry.id   AF-A0A8K0KPG4-F1
#
_cell.length_a   1.000
_cell.length_b   1.000
_cell.length_c   1.000
_cell.angle_alpha   90.00
_cell.angle_beta   90.00
_cell.angle_gamma   90.00
#
_symmetry.space_group_name_H-M   'P 1'
#
loop_
_entity.id
_entity.type
_entity.pdbx_description
1 polymer ?
#
loop_
_entity_poly.entity_id
_entity_poly.type
_entity_poly.pdbx_seq_one_letter_code
_entity_poly.pdbx_strand_id
1 'polypeptide(L)'
;MAARNAAFTLVEKRILLDLVEKFKKVLENKKTDAASCEQKREKWNQVTKEFNSHGNITRRDAKQLKSIRKEFVEKNVIEKFFSHS
;
A
#
# COMPACT_ATOMS: atom_id res chain seq x y z
N MET A 1 13.87 18.38 17.08
CA MET A 1 14.31 17.06 16.58
C MET A 1 13.46 16.70 15.37
N ALA A 2 14.02 16.85 14.17
CA ALA A 2 13.28 16.59 12.94
C ALA A 2 13.15 15.09 12.72
N ALA A 3 11.97 14.52 12.99
CA ALA A 3 11.63 13.19 12.53
C ALA A 3 11.48 13.24 10.99
N ARG A 4 12.60 13.15 10.28
CA ARG A 4 12.61 12.98 8.83
C ARG A 4 11.94 11.63 8.56
N ASN A 5 10.73 11.69 8.01
CA ASN A 5 9.93 10.59 7.51
C ASN A 5 10.84 9.42 7.06
N ALA A 6 10.97 8.38 7.89
CA ALA A 6 11.88 7.28 7.60
C ALA A 6 11.54 6.69 6.23
N ALA A 7 12.52 6.52 5.36
CA ALA A 7 12.29 5.92 4.05
C ALA A 7 11.71 4.51 4.24
N PHE A 8 10.76 4.13 3.39
CA PHE A 8 10.19 2.79 3.44
C PHE A 8 11.25 1.79 2.98
N THR A 9 11.52 0.82 3.85
CA THR A 9 12.43 -0.29 3.57
C THR A 9 11.86 -1.18 2.46
N LEU A 10 12.73 -1.97 1.83
CA LEU A 10 12.30 -2.93 0.81
C LEU A 10 11.28 -3.94 1.35
N VAL A 11 11.41 -4.33 2.62
CA VAL A 11 10.47 -5.23 3.30
C VAL A 11 9.11 -4.56 3.47
N GLU A 12 9.06 -3.32 3.99
CA GLU A 12 7.82 -2.56 4.09
C GLU A 12 7.15 -2.38 2.72
N LYS A 13 7.94 -2.09 1.69
CA LYS A 13 7.44 -1.97 0.31
C LYS A 13 6.85 -3.30 -0.17
N ARG A 14 7.53 -4.43 0.06
CA ARG A 14 7.06 -5.75 -0.34
C ARG A 14 5.75 -6.13 0.36
N ILE A 15 5.66 -5.93 1.67
CA ILE A 15 4.43 -6.17 2.45
C ILE A 15 3.30 -5.29 1.90
N LEU A 16 3.55 -3.99 1.71
CA LEU A 16 2.54 -3.09 1.16
C LEU A 16 2.06 -3.53 -0.23
N LEU A 17 2.98 -3.96 -1.10
CA LEU A 17 2.64 -4.44 -2.45
C LEU A 17 1.81 -5.72 -2.40
N ASP A 18 2.20 -6.69 -1.57
CA ASP A 18 1.48 -7.96 -1.38
C ASP A 18 0.04 -7.72 -0.89
N LEU A 19 -0.12 -6.85 0.12
CA LEU A 19 -1.44 -6.47 0.63
C LEU A 19 -2.27 -5.75 -0.43
N VAL A 20 -1.68 -4.81 -1.18
CA VAL A 20 -2.41 -4.10 -2.23
C VAL A 20 -2.77 -5.03 -3.39
N GLU A 21 -1.92 -6.00 -3.72
CA GLU A 21 -2.19 -7.02 -4.75
C GLU A 21 -3.34 -7.93 -4.32
N LYS A 22 -3.35 -8.40 -3.07
CA LYS A 22 -4.46 -9.16 -2.47
C LYS A 22 -5.79 -8.43 -2.60
N PHE A 23 -5.80 -7.09 -2.49
CA PHE A 23 -6.99 -6.25 -2.65
C PHE A 23 -7.07 -5.52 -4.00
N LYS A 24 -6.24 -5.87 -4.99
CA LYS A 24 -6.15 -5.20 -6.29
C LYS A 24 -7.50 -5.12 -6.99
N LYS A 25 -8.30 -6.19 -6.91
CA LYS A 25 -9.64 -6.25 -7.50
C LYS A 25 -10.56 -5.13 -7.03
N VAL A 26 -10.40 -4.66 -5.78
CA VAL A 26 -11.19 -3.57 -5.20
C VAL A 26 -10.46 -2.23 -5.38
N LEU A 27 -9.15 -2.21 -5.15
CA LEU A 27 -8.33 -0.99 -5.18
C LEU A 27 -8.13 -0.44 -6.60
N GLU A 28 -7.90 -1.30 -7.58
CA GLU A 28 -7.77 -0.96 -9.01
C GLU A 28 -9.10 -1.07 -9.77
N ASN A 29 -10.21 -1.23 -9.05
CA ASN A 29 -11.52 -1.17 -9.68
C ASN A 29 -11.72 0.21 -10.33
N LYS A 30 -11.89 0.25 -11.66
CA LYS A 30 -12.12 1.49 -12.43
C LYS A 30 -13.49 2.13 -12.15
N LYS A 31 -14.36 1.47 -11.39
CA LYS A 31 -15.63 2.02 -10.93
C LYS A 31 -15.42 3.12 -9.88
N THR A 32 -16.19 4.19 -10.05
CA THR A 32 -16.12 5.42 -9.25
C THR A 32 -17.42 5.69 -8.51
N ASP A 33 -18.26 4.67 -8.31
CA ASP A 33 -19.48 4.79 -7.51
C ASP A 33 -19.14 5.06 -6.03
N ALA A 34 -20.04 5.74 -5.30
CA ALA A 34 -19.86 6.05 -3.89
C ALA A 34 -19.53 4.80 -3.04
N ALA A 35 -20.23 3.69 -3.31
CA ALA A 35 -19.97 2.39 -2.69
C ALA A 35 -18.57 1.84 -3.02
N SER A 36 -18.07 2.05 -4.24
CA SER A 36 -16.71 1.63 -4.63
C SER A 36 -15.65 2.49 -3.93
N CYS A 37 -15.92 3.78 -3.73
CA CYS A 37 -15.02 4.67 -2.99
C CYS A 37 -14.91 4.27 -1.51
N GLU A 38 -16.04 3.95 -0.88
CA GLU A 38 -16.10 3.48 0.50
C GLU A 38 -15.38 2.13 0.67
N GLN A 39 -15.63 1.18 -0.23
CA GLN A 39 -14.92 -0.10 -0.24
C GLN A 39 -13.41 0.08 -0.38
N LYS A 40 -12.95 0.94 -1.28
CA LYS A 40 -11.51 1.27 -1.40
C LYS A 40 -10.97 1.83 -0.09
N ARG A 41 -11.69 2.74 0.57
CA ARG A 41 -11.29 3.31 1.86
C ARG A 41 -11.18 2.23 2.93
N GLU A 42 -12.17 1.35 3.02
CA GLU A 42 -12.17 0.24 3.96
C GLU A 42 -11.01 -0.73 3.71
N LYS A 43 -10.77 -1.11 2.45
CA LYS A 43 -9.63 -1.96 2.07
C LYS A 43 -8.31 -1.31 2.43
N TRP A 44 -8.14 -0.02 2.21
CA TRP A 44 -6.95 0.70 2.66
C TRP A 44 -6.78 0.69 4.18
N ASN A 45 -7.87 0.77 4.94
CA ASN A 45 -7.82 0.66 6.40
C ASN A 45 -7.40 -0.76 6.84
N GLN A 46 -7.92 -1.79 6.16
CA GLN A 46 -7.50 -3.18 6.38
C GLN A 46 -6.01 -3.37 6.06
N VAL A 47 -5.54 -2.89 4.90
CA VAL A 47 -4.11 -2.90 4.53
C VAL A 47 -3.28 -2.22 5.60
N THR A 48 -3.71 -1.07 6.11
CA THR A 48 -2.99 -0.32 7.15
C THR A 48 -2.92 -1.08 8.46
N LYS A 49 -4.02 -1.72 8.87
CA LYS A 49 -4.04 -2.59 10.06
C LYS A 49 -3.12 -3.79 9.90
N GLU A 50 -3.22 -4.51 8.79
CA GLU A 50 -2.42 -5.70 8.51
C GLU A 50 -0.94 -5.33 8.44
N PHE A 51 -0.61 -4.26 7.71
CA PHE A 51 0.71 -3.65 7.67
C PHE A 51 1.23 -3.38 9.09
N ASN A 52 0.53 -2.58 9.90
CA ASN A 52 0.88 -2.23 11.29
C ASN A 52 0.92 -3.42 12.25
N SER A 53 0.36 -4.57 11.88
CA SER A 53 0.43 -5.81 12.65
C SER A 53 1.72 -6.60 12.40
N HIS A 54 2.50 -6.28 11.37
CA HIS A 54 3.81 -6.90 11.15
C HIS A 54 4.83 -6.35 12.15
N GLY A 55 5.48 -7.23 12.91
CA GLY A 55 6.42 -6.85 13.99
C GLY A 55 7.69 -6.12 13.53
N ASN A 56 8.02 -6.16 12.24
CA ASN A 56 9.27 -5.63 11.68
C ASN A 56 9.10 -4.32 10.89
N ILE A 57 7.99 -3.61 11.08
CA ILE A 57 7.71 -2.38 10.35
C ILE A 57 7.45 -1.19 11.27
N THR A 58 7.64 0.02 10.74
CA THR A 58 7.25 1.23 11.46
C THR A 58 5.75 1.42 11.33
N ARG A 59 5.07 1.85 12.40
CA ARG A 59 3.64 2.18 12.30
C ARG A 59 3.43 3.33 11.30
N ARG A 60 2.59 3.10 10.28
CA ARG A 60 2.28 4.08 9.24
C ARG A 60 0.79 4.30 9.13
N ASP A 61 0.42 5.52 8.78
CA ASP A 61 -0.97 5.87 8.51
C ASP A 61 -1.38 5.46 7.08
N ALA A 62 -2.67 5.19 6.89
CA ALA A 62 -3.24 4.88 5.58
C ALA A 62 -2.92 5.95 4.52
N LYS A 63 -2.83 7.22 4.94
CA LYS A 63 -2.44 8.33 4.06
C LYS A 63 -1.01 8.18 3.56
N GLN A 64 -0.07 7.76 4.40
CA GLN A 64 1.32 7.53 4.02
C GLN A 64 1.43 6.35 3.05
N LEU A 65 0.78 5.22 3.36
CA LEU A 65 0.76 4.03 2.49
C LEU A 65 0.21 4.33 1.10
N LYS A 66 -0.85 5.15 1.02
CA LYS A 66 -1.43 5.61 -0.25
C LYS A 66 -0.45 6.46 -1.07
N SER A 67 0.25 7.41 -0.45
CA SER A 67 1.22 8.26 -1.15
C SER A 67 2.33 7.42 -1.79
N ILE A 68 2.86 6.44 -1.05
CA ILE A 68 3.93 5.57 -1.55
C ILE A 68 3.42 4.64 -2.63
N ARG A 69 2.22 4.08 -2.47
CA ARG A 69 1.63 3.27 -3.54
C ARG A 69 1.52 4.07 -4.84
N LYS A 70 1.14 5.35 -4.80
CA LYS A 70 1.13 6.21 -6.00
C LYS A 70 2.52 6.34 -6.63
N GLU A 71 3.55 6.63 -5.82
CA GLU A 71 4.94 6.68 -6.30
C GLU A 71 5.40 5.34 -6.92
N PHE A 72 4.97 4.20 -6.37
CA PHE A 72 5.32 2.87 -6.88
C PHE A 72 4.62 2.51 -8.18
N VAL A 73 3.35 2.88 -8.32
CA VAL A 73 2.56 2.65 -9.54
C VAL A 73 3.12 3.50 -10.69
N GLU A 74 3.46 4.76 -10.42
CA GLU A 74 4.02 5.67 -11.43
C GLU A 74 5.36 5.18 -11.98
N LYS A 75 6.15 4.47 -11.16
CA LYS A 75 7.46 3.95 -11.55
C LYS A 75 7.45 2.55 -12.20
N ASN A 76 6.29 1.94 -12.46
CA ASN A 76 6.17 0.58 -13.06
C ASN A 76 7.09 -0.46 -12.38
N VAL A 77 7.32 -0.31 -11.07
CA VAL A 77 8.26 -1.13 -10.31
C VAL A 77 7.64 -2.49 -9.96
N ILE A 78 6.32 -2.57 -9.96
CA ILE A 78 5.55 -3.74 -9.52
C ILE A 78 5.85 -4.94 -10.43
N GLU A 79 5.77 -4.79 -11.76
CA GLU A 79 6.05 -5.90 -12.69
C GLU A 79 7.50 -6.38 -12.61
N LYS A 80 8.46 -5.47 -12.41
CA LYS A 80 9.88 -5.83 -12.27
C LYS A 80 10.21 -6.55 -10.97
N PHE A 81 9.44 -6.35 -9.90
CA PHE A 81 9.67 -7.00 -8.60
C PHE A 81 9.11 -8.42 -8.52
N PHE A 82 7.99 -8.70 -9.19
CA PHE A 82 7.39 -10.04 -9.22
C PHE A 82 7.95 -10.92 -10.35
N SER A 83 8.55 -10.34 -11.40
CA SER A 83 9.12 -11.08 -12.53
C SER A 83 10.44 -11.82 -12.23
N HIS A 84 10.94 -11.81 -10.99
CA HIS A 84 12.23 -12.42 -10.61
C HIS A 84 12.11 -13.36 -9.40
N SER A 85 10.97 -14.05 -9.24
CA SER A 85 10.80 -15.09 -8.21
C SER A 85 10.54 -16.46 -8.81
#